data_AF-A0A345XWF7-F1
#
_entry.id   AF-A0A345XWF7-F1
#
_cell.length_a   1.000
_cell.length_b   1.000
_cell.length_c   1.000
_cell.angle_alpha   90.00
_cell.angle_beta   90.00
_cell.angle_gamma   90.00
#
_symmetry.space_group_name_H-M   'P 1'
#
loop_
_entity.id
_entity.type
_entity.pdbx_description
1 polymer ?
#
loop_
_entity_poly.entity_id
_entity_poly.type
_entity_poly.pdbx_seq_one_letter_code
_entity_poly.pdbx_strand_id
1 'polypeptide(L)'
;MGFLLAGFPIGVGAFVAGITMFSFGVGLLVTLLGVPVLVGALTAARGLARVERRRVEAVTGRSLPPHHYREPGGTGLAGLLNRLREPQAWRDLLHTVVAFPVRMLGFALALAWTVGGVGEVLYVLWSWAIPRDDDEQGLLDLAFDISSRSADIGFHTGIGVVLLATAVPVVRALVAMQTALARGLLTNQHAAVRAHRGR
;
A
#
# COMPACT_ATOMS: atom_id res chain seq x y z
N MET A 1 0.94 6.81 -11.34
CA MET A 1 1.61 5.49 -11.50
C MET A 1 2.84 5.33 -10.64
N GLY A 2 3.87 6.18 -10.75
CA GLY A 2 5.09 6.05 -9.93
C GLY A 2 4.84 5.91 -8.43
N PHE A 3 3.85 6.61 -7.88
CA PHE A 3 3.43 6.47 -6.48
C PHE A 3 2.94 5.05 -6.12
N LEU A 4 2.13 4.41 -6.96
CA LEU A 4 1.61 3.05 -6.71
C LEU A 4 2.70 1.99 -6.92
N LEU A 5 3.51 2.15 -7.98
CA LEU A 5 4.60 1.23 -8.31
C LEU A 5 5.67 1.20 -7.22
N ALA A 6 6.11 2.37 -6.74
CA ALA A 6 7.05 2.44 -5.62
C ALA A 6 6.40 2.06 -4.27
N GLY A 7 5.07 2.14 -4.17
CA GLY A 7 4.35 1.86 -2.92
C GLY A 7 4.45 0.40 -2.49
N PHE A 8 4.42 -0.53 -3.43
CA PHE A 8 4.50 -1.97 -3.15
C PHE A 8 5.84 -2.40 -2.53
N PRO A 9 7.02 -2.20 -3.15
CA PRO A 9 8.29 -2.65 -2.57
C PRO A 9 8.57 -1.98 -1.22
N ILE A 10 8.22 -0.69 -1.06
CA ILE A 10 8.30 0.01 0.23
C ILE A 10 7.35 -0.64 1.25
N GLY A 11 6.13 -0.99 0.84
CA GLY A 11 5.15 -1.69 1.67
C GLY A 11 5.61 -3.06 2.14
N VAL A 12 6.21 -3.86 1.25
CA VAL A 12 6.76 -5.18 1.59
C VAL A 12 7.83 -5.04 2.66
N GLY A 13 8.86 -4.20 2.43
CA GLY A 13 9.94 -4.02 3.40
C GLY A 13 9.44 -3.49 4.75
N ALA A 14 8.50 -2.54 4.71
CA ALA A 14 7.89 -1.99 5.92
C ALA A 14 7.08 -3.04 6.68
N PHE A 15 6.26 -3.83 5.98
CA PHE A 15 5.45 -4.89 6.57
C PHE A 15 6.32 -5.98 7.22
N VAL A 16 7.29 -6.51 6.48
CA VAL A 16 8.21 -7.55 6.97
C VAL A 16 8.98 -7.05 8.18
N ALA A 17 9.63 -5.88 8.08
CA ALA A 17 10.37 -5.33 9.21
C ALA A 17 9.47 -5.06 10.42
N GLY A 18 8.28 -4.47 10.19
CA GLY A 18 7.32 -4.15 11.26
C GLY A 18 6.81 -5.39 11.98
N ILE A 19 6.33 -6.39 11.24
CA ILE A 19 5.77 -7.61 11.83
C ILE A 19 6.87 -8.45 12.51
N THR A 20 8.06 -8.56 11.91
CA THR A 20 9.18 -9.29 12.49
C THR A 20 9.65 -8.64 13.78
N MET A 21 9.92 -7.32 13.78
CA MET A 21 10.36 -6.63 15.00
C MET A 21 9.29 -6.63 16.09
N PHE A 22 8.01 -6.53 15.71
CA PHE A 22 6.92 -6.61 16.67
C PHE A 22 6.83 -8.00 17.31
N SER A 23 6.74 -9.07 16.51
CA SER A 23 6.66 -10.44 17.01
C SER A 23 7.89 -10.82 17.84
N PHE A 24 9.09 -10.44 17.37
CA PHE A 24 10.34 -10.67 18.11
C PHE A 24 10.39 -9.90 19.42
N GLY A 25 9.98 -8.63 19.42
CA GLY A 25 9.93 -7.79 20.61
C GLY A 25 8.92 -8.30 21.65
N VAL A 26 7.74 -8.74 21.22
CA VAL A 26 6.74 -9.36 22.10
C VAL A 26 7.28 -10.68 22.67
N GLY A 27 7.88 -11.54 21.84
CA GLY A 27 8.48 -12.81 22.30
C GLY A 27 9.59 -12.60 23.34
N LEU A 28 10.39 -11.54 23.21
CA LEU A 28 11.44 -11.19 24.15
C LEU A 28 10.95 -10.48 25.41
N LEU A 29 9.66 -10.17 25.56
CA LEU A 29 9.15 -9.50 26.78
C LEU A 29 9.43 -10.32 28.04
N VAL A 30 9.42 -11.65 27.94
CA VAL A 30 9.77 -12.57 29.04
C VAL A 30 11.18 -12.29 29.59
N THR A 31 12.09 -11.82 28.75
CA THR A 31 13.50 -11.53 29.10
C THR A 31 13.77 -10.08 29.47
N LEU A 32 12.74 -9.21 29.52
CA LEU A 32 12.83 -7.74 29.59
C LEU A 32 13.51 -7.06 28.39
N LEU A 33 14.32 -7.78 27.58
CA LEU A 33 14.91 -7.29 26.33
C LEU A 33 13.85 -6.98 25.26
N GLY A 34 12.62 -7.49 25.40
CA GLY A 34 11.52 -7.16 24.49
C GLY A 34 11.15 -5.68 24.48
N VAL A 35 11.32 -4.98 25.62
CA VAL A 35 11.02 -3.55 25.75
C VAL A 35 11.85 -2.68 24.79
N PRO A 36 13.20 -2.74 24.80
CA PRO A 36 14.01 -1.97 23.85
C PRO A 36 13.76 -2.38 22.40
N VAL A 37 13.51 -3.67 22.12
CA VAL A 37 13.18 -4.13 20.76
C VAL A 37 11.86 -3.53 20.26
N LEU A 38 10.81 -3.52 21.08
CA LEU A 38 9.53 -2.89 20.74
C LEU A 38 9.67 -1.39 20.55
N VAL A 39 10.44 -0.70 21.39
CA VAL A 39 10.74 0.72 21.20
C VAL A 39 11.46 0.96 19.87
N GLY A 40 12.39 0.07 19.50
CA GLY A 40 13.04 0.06 18.19
C GLY A 40 12.03 -0.08 17.04
N ALA A 41 11.12 -1.06 17.13
CA ALA A 41 10.07 -1.30 16.16
C ALA A 41 9.16 -0.07 15.96
N LEU A 42 8.71 0.52 17.06
CA LEU A 42 7.90 1.75 17.05
C LEU A 42 8.67 2.94 16.46
N THR A 43 9.97 3.04 16.73
CA THR A 43 10.83 4.10 16.17
C THR A 43 11.03 3.93 14.66
N ALA A 44 11.22 2.70 14.20
CA ALA A 44 11.29 2.37 12.78
C ALA A 44 9.96 2.68 12.07
N ALA A 45 8.83 2.29 12.67
CA ALA A 45 7.49 2.60 12.16
C ALA A 45 7.25 4.11 12.03
N ARG A 46 7.70 4.92 13.02
CA ARG A 46 7.67 6.39 12.92
C ARG A 46 8.53 6.93 11.77
N GLY A 47 9.68 6.32 11.51
CA GLY A 47 10.52 6.65 10.35
C GLY A 47 9.79 6.39 9.02
N LEU A 48 9.18 5.21 8.90
CA LEU A 48 8.38 4.82 7.73
C LEU A 48 7.16 5.72 7.54
N ALA A 49 6.47 6.07 8.61
CA ALA A 49 5.36 7.03 8.59
C ALA A 49 5.81 8.41 8.05
N ARG A 50 6.99 8.90 8.45
CA ARG A 50 7.56 10.15 7.91
C ARG A 50 7.84 10.06 6.41
N VAL A 51 8.39 8.95 5.94
CA VAL A 51 8.60 8.72 4.50
C VAL A 51 7.26 8.73 3.77
N GLU A 52 6.24 8.05 4.30
CA GLU A 52 4.93 8.00 3.65
C GLU A 52 4.25 9.36 3.60
N ARG A 53 4.33 10.16 4.68
CA ARG A 53 3.79 11.52 4.66
C ARG A 53 4.40 12.35 3.53
N ARG A 54 5.73 12.31 3.36
CA ARG A 54 6.42 13.00 2.25
C ARG A 54 5.96 12.51 0.88
N ARG A 55 5.74 11.20 0.71
CA ARG A 55 5.24 10.64 -0.56
C ARG A 55 3.82 11.11 -0.87
N VAL A 56 2.96 11.19 0.15
CA VAL A 56 1.60 11.69 0.03
C VAL A 56 1.58 13.19 -0.25
N GLU A 57 2.43 13.97 0.41
CA GLU A 57 2.59 15.40 0.15
C GLU A 57 3.07 15.65 -1.29
N ALA A 58 4.04 14.88 -1.76
CA ALA A 58 4.55 14.97 -3.13
C ALA A 58 3.49 14.67 -4.20
N VAL A 59 2.57 13.72 -3.94
CA VAL A 59 1.53 13.36 -4.92
C VAL A 59 0.28 14.25 -4.82
N THR A 60 -0.02 14.79 -3.65
CA THR A 60 -1.23 15.63 -3.43
C THR A 60 -0.96 17.12 -3.47
N GLY A 61 0.30 17.56 -3.36
CA GLY A 61 0.69 18.96 -3.28
C GLY A 61 0.26 19.66 -1.98
N ARG A 62 -0.24 18.92 -0.99
CA ARG A 62 -0.77 19.46 0.27
C ARG A 62 0.04 18.92 1.43
N SER A 63 0.54 19.81 2.30
CA SER A 63 1.19 19.42 3.55
C SER A 63 0.23 18.65 4.44
N LEU A 64 0.67 17.52 5.00
CA LEU A 64 -0.09 16.83 6.03
C LEU A 64 0.08 17.59 7.36
N PRO A 65 -0.97 17.73 8.18
CA PRO A 65 -0.88 18.43 9.45
C PRO A 65 0.24 17.85 10.34
N PRO A 66 1.08 18.70 10.96
CA PRO A 66 2.10 18.25 11.90
C PRO A 66 1.42 17.57 13.10
N HIS A 67 2.06 16.52 13.61
CA HIS A 67 1.61 15.73 14.75
C HIS A 67 2.69 15.85 15.82
N HIS A 68 2.27 16.20 17.04
CA HIS A 68 3.15 16.23 18.20
C HIS A 68 3.24 14.82 18.78
N TYR A 69 4.40 14.18 18.64
CA TYR A 69 4.77 13.09 19.53
C TYR A 69 5.00 13.69 20.93
N ARG A 70 4.58 13.01 22.02
CA ARG A 70 5.04 13.46 23.34
C ARG A 70 6.56 13.37 23.40
N GLU A 71 7.20 14.42 23.92
CA GLU A 71 8.59 14.32 24.35
C GLU A 71 8.66 13.29 25.48
N PRO A 72 9.43 12.20 25.34
CA PRO A 72 9.54 11.21 26.39
C PRO A 72 10.29 11.81 27.58
N GLY A 73 9.61 12.00 28.71
CA GLY A 73 10.27 12.29 29.98
C GLY A 73 10.91 11.04 30.60
N GLY A 74 12.05 11.21 31.28
CA GLY A 74 12.74 10.15 32.04
C GLY A 74 13.86 9.43 31.28
N THR A 75 14.78 8.81 32.02
CA THR A 75 15.94 8.05 31.50
C THR A 75 15.80 6.55 31.77
N GLY A 76 16.60 5.72 31.09
CA GLY A 76 16.62 4.27 31.27
C GLY A 76 15.27 3.59 30.96
N LEU A 77 14.90 2.61 31.80
CA LEU A 77 13.71 1.77 31.61
C LEU A 77 12.40 2.59 31.67
N ALA A 78 12.34 3.61 32.53
CA ALA A 78 11.20 4.53 32.61
C ALA A 78 11.00 5.31 31.30
N GLY A 79 12.09 5.76 30.67
CA GLY A 79 12.05 6.42 29.36
C GLY A 79 11.56 5.50 28.24
N LEU A 80 11.98 4.23 28.23
CA LEU A 80 11.51 3.23 27.26
C LEU A 80 10.01 2.95 27.41
N LEU A 81 9.53 2.76 28.64
CA LEU A 81 8.11 2.56 28.92
C LEU A 81 7.27 3.77 28.51
N ASN A 82 7.76 5.00 28.72
CA ASN A 82 7.08 6.20 28.25
C ASN A 82 6.96 6.25 26.72
N ARG A 83 7.97 5.78 25.98
CA ARG A 83 7.89 5.66 24.51
C ARG A 83 6.85 4.64 24.06
N LEU A 84 6.70 3.52 24.78
CA LEU A 84 5.66 2.52 24.53
C LEU A 84 4.26 3.03 24.83
N ARG A 85 4.11 3.98 25.75
CA ARG A 85 2.82 4.59 26.08
C ARG A 85 2.33 5.60 25.02
N GLU A 86 3.15 5.94 24.03
CA GLU A 86 2.80 6.89 22.96
C GLU A 86 1.80 6.28 21.97
N PRO A 87 0.51 6.67 21.96
CA PRO A 87 -0.50 6.03 21.12
C PRO A 87 -0.24 6.23 19.63
N GLN A 88 0.38 7.35 19.23
CA GLN A 88 0.68 7.58 17.81
C GLN A 88 1.69 6.58 17.26
N ALA A 89 2.63 6.12 18.08
CA ALA A 89 3.64 5.16 17.66
C ALA A 89 3.01 3.82 17.24
N TRP A 90 1.99 3.38 17.99
CA TRP A 90 1.22 2.19 17.67
C TRP A 90 0.38 2.36 16.40
N ARG A 91 -0.17 3.56 16.17
CA ARG A 91 -0.86 3.87 14.91
C ARG A 91 0.07 3.85 13.71
N ASP A 92 1.31 4.32 13.87
CA ASP A 92 2.32 4.28 12.81
C ASP A 92 2.71 2.82 12.46
N LEU A 93 2.82 1.95 13.48
CA LEU A 93 3.04 0.51 13.29
C LEU A 93 1.83 -0.16 12.63
N LEU A 94 0.62 0.11 13.11
CA LEU A 94 -0.62 -0.40 12.52
C LEU A 94 -0.79 0.03 11.07
N HIS A 95 -0.48 1.30 10.76
CA HIS A 95 -0.48 1.80 9.39
C HIS A 95 0.45 0.98 8.51
N THR A 96 1.64 0.62 9.00
CA THR A 96 2.59 -0.21 8.23
C THR A 96 1.99 -1.57 7.86
N VAL A 97 1.27 -2.20 8.80
CA VAL A 97 0.62 -3.50 8.58
C VAL A 97 -0.58 -3.38 7.63
N VAL A 98 -1.47 -2.41 7.87
CA VAL A 98 -2.71 -2.25 7.11
C VAL A 98 -2.48 -1.64 5.72
N ALA A 99 -1.46 -0.80 5.54
CA ALA A 99 -1.16 -0.21 4.24
C ALA A 99 -0.61 -1.23 3.24
N PHE A 100 -0.01 -2.34 3.70
CA PHE A 100 0.54 -3.38 2.83
C PHE A 100 -0.49 -4.00 1.87
N PRO A 101 -1.61 -4.60 2.33
CA PRO A 101 -2.59 -5.19 1.42
C PRO A 101 -3.17 -4.16 0.44
N VAL A 102 -3.38 -2.93 0.89
CA VAL A 102 -3.87 -1.83 0.03
C VAL A 102 -2.85 -1.46 -1.05
N ARG A 103 -1.56 -1.42 -0.71
CA ARG A 103 -0.48 -1.17 -1.67
C ARG A 103 -0.31 -2.32 -2.65
N MET A 104 -0.43 -3.56 -2.19
CA MET A 104 -0.41 -4.76 -3.03
C MET A 104 -1.54 -4.75 -4.05
N LEU A 105 -2.79 -4.55 -3.60
CA LEU A 105 -3.95 -4.45 -4.49
C LEU A 105 -3.82 -3.27 -5.46
N GLY A 106 -3.40 -2.10 -4.96
CA GLY A 106 -3.20 -0.94 -5.81
C GLY A 106 -2.11 -1.12 -6.87
N PHE A 107 -1.04 -1.85 -6.53
CA PHE A 107 0.01 -2.22 -7.49
C PHE A 107 -0.49 -3.21 -8.54
N ALA A 108 -1.14 -4.29 -8.11
CA ALA A 108 -1.68 -5.30 -9.00
C ALA A 108 -2.72 -4.70 -9.98
N LEU A 109 -3.65 -3.90 -9.48
CA LEU A 109 -4.65 -3.22 -10.31
C LEU A 109 -4.03 -2.20 -11.26
N ALA A 110 -3.03 -1.43 -10.81
CA ALA A 110 -2.33 -0.49 -11.68
C ALA A 110 -1.62 -1.20 -12.84
N LEU A 111 -0.96 -2.34 -12.57
CA LEU A 111 -0.32 -3.15 -13.60
C LEU A 111 -1.36 -3.79 -14.54
N ALA A 112 -2.41 -4.40 -13.99
CA ALA A 112 -3.47 -5.02 -14.79
C ALA A 112 -4.12 -4.03 -15.75
N TRP A 113 -4.45 -2.83 -15.28
CA TRP A 113 -5.07 -1.79 -16.13
C TRP A 113 -4.14 -1.24 -17.21
N THR A 114 -2.84 -1.16 -16.95
CA THR A 114 -1.90 -0.55 -17.90
C THR A 114 -1.15 -1.57 -18.73
N VAL A 115 -0.36 -2.43 -18.10
CA VAL A 115 0.42 -3.45 -18.80
C VAL A 115 -0.54 -4.50 -19.39
N GLY A 116 -1.53 -4.94 -18.60
CA GLY A 116 -2.58 -5.83 -19.11
C GLY A 116 -3.37 -5.17 -20.23
N GLY A 117 -3.88 -3.96 -20.02
CA GLY A 117 -4.59 -3.20 -21.06
C GLY A 117 -3.81 -3.04 -22.38
N VAL A 118 -2.51 -2.72 -22.30
CA VAL A 118 -1.65 -2.65 -23.50
C VAL A 118 -1.46 -4.02 -24.14
N GLY A 119 -1.21 -5.07 -23.34
CA GLY A 119 -1.04 -6.44 -23.83
C GLY A 119 -2.28 -6.96 -24.57
N GLU A 120 -3.46 -6.63 -24.04
CA GLU A 120 -4.79 -6.94 -24.59
C GLU A 120 -5.06 -6.19 -25.90
N VAL A 121 -4.79 -4.88 -25.96
CA VAL A 121 -4.92 -4.11 -27.22
C VAL A 121 -3.96 -4.61 -28.29
N LEU A 122 -2.74 -4.97 -27.89
CA LEU A 122 -1.72 -5.49 -28.80
C LEU A 122 -1.88 -6.99 -29.08
N TYR A 123 -2.95 -7.64 -28.59
CA TYR A 123 -3.17 -9.07 -28.79
C TYR A 123 -3.12 -9.48 -30.26
N VAL A 124 -3.68 -8.66 -31.16
CA VAL A 124 -3.61 -8.87 -32.61
C VAL A 124 -2.17 -9.05 -33.12
N LEU A 125 -1.19 -8.38 -32.50
CA LEU A 125 0.19 -8.35 -32.97
C LEU A 125 0.99 -9.61 -32.58
N TRP A 126 0.59 -10.31 -31.51
CA TRP A 126 1.34 -11.46 -30.99
C TRP A 126 0.52 -12.76 -30.87
N SER A 127 -0.80 -12.70 -31.06
CA SER A 127 -1.71 -13.87 -31.01
C SER A 127 -1.37 -15.00 -31.97
N TRP A 128 -0.55 -14.74 -33.00
CA TRP A 128 -0.06 -15.73 -33.95
C TRP A 128 1.11 -16.56 -33.43
N ALA A 129 1.83 -16.05 -32.44
CA ALA A 129 2.97 -16.73 -31.83
C ALA A 129 2.55 -17.69 -30.71
N ILE A 130 1.28 -17.65 -30.30
CA ILE A 130 0.69 -18.59 -29.35
C ILE A 130 0.35 -19.86 -30.14
N PRO A 131 0.96 -21.02 -29.80
CA PRO A 131 0.48 -22.31 -30.28
C PRO A 131 -1.02 -22.43 -30.01
N ARG A 132 -1.75 -23.12 -30.88
CA ARG A 132 -3.15 -23.49 -30.65
C ARG A 132 -3.24 -24.96 -30.98
N ASP A 133 -3.02 -25.79 -29.98
CA ASP A 133 -3.36 -27.21 -30.08
C ASP A 133 -4.90 -27.38 -30.01
N ASP A 134 -5.42 -28.54 -30.43
CA ASP A 134 -6.88 -28.80 -30.47
C ASP A 134 -7.56 -28.68 -29.08
N ASP A 135 -6.79 -28.68 -27.99
CA ASP A 135 -7.26 -28.49 -26.61
C ASP A 135 -7.09 -27.04 -26.07
N GLU A 136 -6.42 -26.14 -26.78
CA GLU A 136 -6.17 -24.75 -26.34
C GLU A 136 -7.32 -23.81 -26.73
N GLN A 137 -8.26 -23.67 -25.79
CA GLN A 137 -9.47 -22.87 -25.93
C GLN A 137 -9.17 -21.38 -25.68
N GLY A 138 -9.56 -20.54 -26.64
CA GLY A 138 -9.52 -19.07 -26.49
C GLY A 138 -10.48 -18.60 -25.38
N LEU A 139 -10.34 -17.35 -24.92
CA LEU A 139 -11.16 -16.83 -23.82
C LEU A 139 -12.66 -16.82 -24.17
N LEU A 140 -13.00 -16.52 -25.43
CA LEU A 140 -14.37 -16.61 -25.93
C LEU A 140 -14.90 -18.03 -26.03
N ASP A 141 -14.02 -18.99 -26.31
CA ASP A 141 -14.37 -20.40 -26.42
C ASP A 141 -14.72 -20.95 -25.02
N LEU A 142 -13.87 -20.66 -24.03
CA LEU A 142 -14.12 -21.01 -22.63
C LEU A 142 -15.37 -20.35 -22.03
N ALA A 143 -15.63 -19.09 -22.39
CA ALA A 143 -16.71 -18.31 -21.80
C ALA A 143 -18.06 -18.48 -22.52
N PHE A 144 -18.04 -18.73 -23.83
CA PHE A 144 -19.22 -18.66 -24.69
C PHE A 144 -19.31 -19.77 -25.74
N ASP A 145 -18.38 -20.74 -25.77
CA ASP A 145 -18.31 -21.81 -26.77
C ASP A 145 -18.17 -21.27 -28.21
N ILE A 146 -17.48 -20.12 -28.36
CA ILE A 146 -17.25 -19.44 -29.63
C ILE A 146 -15.79 -19.65 -30.07
N SER A 147 -15.58 -20.57 -31.01
CA SER A 147 -14.25 -20.95 -31.54
C SER A 147 -13.80 -20.11 -32.76
N SER A 148 -13.92 -18.78 -32.69
CA SER A 148 -13.50 -17.87 -33.78
C SER A 148 -12.29 -17.01 -33.41
N ARG A 149 -11.20 -17.13 -34.17
CA ARG A 149 -9.96 -16.35 -33.97
C ARG A 149 -10.17 -14.85 -34.10
N SER A 150 -10.97 -14.40 -35.07
CA SER A 150 -11.23 -12.97 -35.26
C SER A 150 -12.11 -12.39 -34.15
N ALA A 151 -13.07 -13.18 -33.65
CA ALA A 151 -13.88 -12.82 -32.51
C ALA A 151 -13.03 -12.72 -31.23
N ASP A 152 -12.15 -13.69 -31.00
CA ASP A 152 -11.24 -13.73 -29.84
C ASP A 152 -10.29 -12.52 -29.84
N ILE A 153 -9.68 -12.21 -30.99
CA ILE A 153 -8.85 -10.99 -31.14
C ILE A 153 -9.67 -9.71 -30.88
N GLY A 154 -10.88 -9.62 -31.43
CA GLY A 154 -11.77 -8.49 -31.21
C GLY A 154 -12.16 -8.33 -29.75
N PHE A 155 -12.42 -9.43 -29.04
CA PHE A 155 -12.77 -9.46 -27.63
C PHE A 155 -11.62 -8.99 -26.72
N HIS A 156 -10.43 -9.56 -26.91
CA HIS A 156 -9.20 -9.11 -26.23
C HIS A 156 -8.92 -7.63 -26.46
N THR A 157 -9.00 -7.18 -27.72
CA THR A 157 -8.81 -5.76 -28.06
C THR A 157 -9.84 -4.87 -27.37
N GLY A 158 -11.11 -5.29 -27.34
CA GLY A 158 -12.20 -4.60 -26.63
C GLY A 158 -11.94 -4.47 -25.13
N ILE A 159 -11.52 -5.55 -24.47
CA ILE A 159 -11.12 -5.55 -23.05
C ILE A 159 -9.97 -4.57 -22.83
N GLY A 160 -8.93 -4.63 -23.65
CA GLY A 160 -7.77 -3.76 -23.56
C GLY A 160 -8.14 -2.28 -23.68
N VAL A 161 -9.02 -1.93 -24.62
CA VAL A 161 -9.53 -0.55 -24.78
C VAL A 161 -10.29 -0.10 -23.54
N VAL A 162 -11.17 -0.93 -22.99
CA VAL A 162 -11.93 -0.61 -21.77
C VAL A 162 -11.01 -0.42 -20.57
N LEU A 163 -10.02 -1.31 -20.38
CA LEU A 163 -9.01 -1.18 -19.33
C LEU A 163 -8.26 0.14 -19.48
N LEU A 164 -7.69 0.43 -20.65
CA LEU A 164 -6.91 1.66 -20.84
C LEU A 164 -7.77 2.93 -20.68
N ALA A 165 -9.00 2.92 -21.21
CA ALA A 165 -9.94 4.04 -21.06
C ALA A 165 -10.29 4.31 -19.58
N THR A 166 -10.38 3.27 -18.77
CA THR A 166 -10.71 3.38 -17.33
C THR A 166 -9.47 3.46 -16.41
N ALA A 167 -8.25 3.39 -16.96
CA ALA A 167 -7.01 3.38 -16.17
C ALA A 167 -6.82 4.66 -15.35
N VAL A 168 -7.07 5.83 -15.93
CA VAL A 168 -6.91 7.11 -15.23
C VAL A 168 -7.81 7.22 -13.99
N PRO A 169 -9.14 7.01 -14.07
CA PRO A 169 -10.00 7.08 -12.88
C PRO A 169 -9.67 5.99 -11.85
N VAL A 170 -9.35 4.76 -12.27
CA VAL A 170 -8.97 3.67 -11.35
C VAL A 170 -7.70 4.04 -10.58
N VAL A 171 -6.66 4.50 -11.27
CA VAL A 171 -5.40 4.92 -10.64
C VAL A 171 -5.62 6.08 -9.68
N ARG A 172 -6.47 7.05 -10.04
CA ARG A 172 -6.83 8.17 -9.15
C ARG A 172 -7.55 7.68 -7.90
N ALA A 173 -8.49 6.74 -8.03
CA ALA A 173 -9.20 6.13 -6.90
C ALA A 173 -8.23 5.38 -5.96
N LEU A 174 -7.29 4.62 -6.51
CA LEU A 174 -6.27 3.89 -5.73
C LEU A 174 -5.34 4.83 -4.96
N VAL A 175 -4.90 5.92 -5.60
CA VAL A 175 -4.10 6.96 -4.93
C VAL A 175 -4.91 7.65 -3.85
N ALA A 176 -6.19 7.96 -4.10
CA ALA A 176 -7.08 8.56 -3.12
C ALA A 176 -7.28 7.66 -1.90
N MET A 177 -7.44 6.35 -2.10
CA MET A 177 -7.55 5.34 -1.03
C MET A 177 -6.28 5.29 -0.17
N GLN A 178 -5.09 5.21 -0.76
CA GLN A 178 -3.82 5.21 -0.01
C GLN A 178 -3.62 6.52 0.75
N THR A 179 -3.97 7.66 0.12
CA THR A 179 -3.93 8.98 0.76
C THR A 179 -4.93 9.08 1.92
N ALA A 180 -6.11 8.46 1.80
CA ALA A 180 -7.11 8.43 2.86
C ALA A 180 -6.64 7.60 4.07
N LEU A 181 -6.02 6.44 3.83
CA LEU A 181 -5.40 5.62 4.89
C LEU A 181 -4.29 6.36 5.61
N ALA A 182 -3.37 6.99 4.87
CA ALA A 182 -2.31 7.79 5.44
C ALA A 182 -2.89 8.93 6.29
N ARG A 183 -3.89 9.66 5.78
CA ARG A 183 -4.56 10.72 6.55
C ARG A 183 -5.27 10.19 7.79
N GLY A 184 -5.99 9.07 7.70
CA GLY A 184 -6.73 8.51 8.82
C GLY A 184 -5.83 8.00 9.94
N LEU A 185 -4.73 7.31 9.62
CA LEU A 185 -3.88 6.67 10.63
C LEU A 185 -2.70 7.53 11.07
N LEU A 186 -2.11 8.30 10.16
CA LEU A 186 -0.93 9.13 10.43
C LEU A 186 -1.27 10.54 10.89
N THR A 187 -2.55 10.95 10.83
CA THR A 187 -3.00 12.26 11.34
C THR A 187 -3.92 12.04 12.54
N ASN A 188 -3.56 12.63 13.68
CA ASN A 188 -4.38 12.55 14.89
C ASN A 188 -5.18 13.85 15.06
N GLN A 189 -6.29 13.98 14.33
CA GLN A 189 -7.16 15.17 14.39
C GLN A 189 -7.69 15.43 15.81
N HIS A 190 -7.90 14.38 16.62
CA HIS A 190 -8.36 14.51 18.01
C HIS A 190 -7.33 15.11 18.98
N ALA A 191 -6.04 15.10 18.64
CA ALA A 191 -5.00 15.77 19.41
C ALA A 191 -4.92 17.27 19.06
N ALA A 192 -5.07 17.62 17.78
CA ALA A 192 -5.09 19.00 17.32
C ALA A 192 -6.31 19.78 17.86
N VAL A 193 -7.50 19.16 17.88
CA VAL A 193 -8.72 19.77 18.44
C VAL A 193 -8.63 19.97 19.96
N ARG A 194 -7.97 19.06 20.69
CA ARG A 194 -7.74 19.21 22.14
C ARG A 194 -6.73 20.30 22.49
N ALA A 195 -5.70 20.49 21.66
CA ALA A 195 -4.74 21.59 21.83
C ALA A 195 -5.37 22.97 21.62
N HIS A 196 -6.40 23.08 20.77
CA HIS A 196 -7.15 24.33 20.57
C HIS A 196 -8.22 24.61 21.64
N ARG A 197 -8.73 23.59 22.34
CA ARG A 197 -9.70 23.77 23.45
C ARG A 197 -9.06 23.98 24.83
N GLY A 198 -7.74 23.83 24.95
CA GLY A 198 -7.00 24.00 26.19
C GLY A 198 -6.25 25.32 26.32
N ARG A 199 -6.52 26.29 25.43
CA ARG A 199 -6.07 27.69 25.51
C ARG A 199 -7.30 28.56 25.73
#